data_AF-X5MIF8-F1
#
_entry.id   AF-X5MIF8-F1
#
_cell.length_a   1.000
_cell.length_b   1.000
_cell.length_c   1.000
_cell.angle_alpha   90.00
_cell.angle_beta   90.00
_cell.angle_gamma   90.00
#
_symmetry.space_group_name_H-M   'P 1'
#
loop_
_entity.id
_entity.type
_entity.pdbx_description
1 polymer ?
#
loop_
_entity_poly.entity_id
_entity_poly.type
_entity_poly.pdbx_seq_one_letter_code
_entity_poly.pdbx_strand_id
1 'polypeptide(L)'
;MFSVSAPLPGQKKRKYIVFSSLAMCFAVTISNILVQYPVHWFGLNELLTYGAFTYPIAFLINDLTNRFYGPSAARYVVYAGFFSGFFVSWILATPRLAIASSSAFLFGQLLDILVFSPLRRKTWWKAPLAAGLVGSALDTILFFAIAFSSSFAFIDQMTGYANSSITESSVFLGLELPVWFSLAFGDFAIKIIMSFLMLIPYGTILSYFNLPLYQNHSKKVHL
;
A
#
# COMPACT_ATOMS: atom_id res chain seq x y z
N MET A 1 -19.29 -9.12 43.74
CA MET A 1 -17.88 -8.70 43.63
C MET A 1 -17.26 -9.40 42.41
N PHE A 2 -17.49 -8.89 41.20
CA PHE A 2 -16.93 -9.47 39.97
C PHE A 2 -15.66 -8.69 39.62
N SER A 3 -14.51 -9.30 39.90
CA SER A 3 -13.21 -8.80 39.46
C SER A 3 -13.12 -8.99 37.95
N VAL A 4 -13.23 -7.89 37.20
CA VAL A 4 -12.87 -7.87 35.77
C VAL A 4 -11.35 -7.99 35.71
N SER A 5 -10.86 -9.22 35.55
CA SER A 5 -9.44 -9.52 35.37
C SER A 5 -8.89 -8.70 34.19
N ALA A 6 -7.95 -7.80 34.46
CA ALA A 6 -7.25 -7.08 33.42
C ALA A 6 -6.60 -8.10 32.46
N PRO A 7 -6.82 -7.99 31.14
CA PRO A 7 -6.33 -8.99 30.20
C PRO A 7 -4.80 -9.05 30.20
N LEU A 8 -4.25 -10.28 30.23
CA LEU A 8 -2.81 -10.56 30.16
C LEU A 8 -2.15 -9.78 29.01
N PRO A 9 -0.87 -9.36 29.12
CA PRO A 9 -0.17 -8.55 28.11
C PRO A 9 -0.31 -9.09 26.67
N GLY A 10 -0.35 -10.41 26.49
CA GLY A 10 -0.56 -11.07 25.20
C GLY A 10 -1.97 -10.94 24.61
N GLN A 11 -3.02 -10.87 25.44
CA GLN A 11 -4.39 -10.66 24.98
C GLN A 11 -4.61 -9.25 24.42
N LYS A 12 -3.99 -8.23 25.05
CA LYS A 12 -3.99 -6.86 24.52
C LYS A 12 -3.35 -6.82 23.13
N LYS A 13 -2.16 -7.43 22.99
CA LYS A 13 -1.45 -7.53 21.70
C LYS A 13 -2.30 -8.17 20.60
N ARG A 14 -3.01 -9.27 20.88
CA ARG A 14 -3.88 -9.94 19.90
C ARG A 14 -5.05 -9.06 19.47
N LYS A 15 -5.71 -8.35 20.39
CA LYS A 15 -6.81 -7.43 20.07
C LYS A 15 -6.40 -6.33 19.09
N TYR A 16 -5.23 -5.74 19.28
CA TYR A 16 -4.75 -4.70 18.38
C TYR A 16 -4.35 -5.23 17.00
N ILE A 17 -3.82 -6.45 16.91
CA ILE A 17 -3.54 -7.07 15.60
C ILE A 17 -4.84 -7.32 14.83
N VAL A 18 -5.90 -7.76 15.52
CA VAL A 18 -7.24 -7.91 14.89
C VAL A 18 -7.74 -6.56 14.41
N PHE A 19 -7.63 -5.51 15.22
CA PHE A 19 -8.01 -4.15 14.81
C PHE A 19 -7.22 -3.67 13.57
N SER A 20 -5.90 -3.82 13.57
CA SER A 20 -5.06 -3.50 12.39
C SER A 20 -5.47 -4.31 11.16
N SER A 21 -5.83 -5.58 11.34
CA SER A 21 -6.29 -6.44 10.24
C SER A 21 -7.60 -5.93 9.64
N LEU A 22 -8.57 -5.57 10.48
CA LEU A 22 -9.85 -5.00 10.02
C LEU A 22 -9.65 -3.67 9.31
N ALA A 23 -8.80 -2.79 9.86
CA ALA A 23 -8.46 -1.52 9.24
C ALA A 23 -7.78 -1.73 7.87
N MET A 24 -6.87 -2.70 7.78
CA MET A 24 -6.22 -3.06 6.52
C MET A 24 -7.23 -3.59 5.49
N CYS A 25 -8.07 -4.55 5.86
CA CYS A 25 -9.11 -5.08 4.96
C CYS A 25 -10.03 -3.97 4.45
N PHE A 26 -10.44 -3.05 5.33
CA PHE A 26 -11.27 -1.91 4.98
C PHE A 26 -10.55 -0.96 4.01
N ALA A 27 -9.31 -0.57 4.31
CA ALA A 27 -8.52 0.32 3.47
C ALA A 27 -8.33 -0.27 2.06
N VAL A 28 -7.90 -1.54 1.97
CA VAL A 28 -7.66 -2.22 0.69
C VAL A 28 -8.96 -2.36 -0.10
N THR A 29 -10.04 -2.78 0.55
CA THR A 29 -11.35 -2.94 -0.11
C THR A 29 -11.85 -1.62 -0.67
N ILE A 30 -11.75 -0.54 0.11
CA ILE A 30 -12.13 0.79 -0.35
C ILE A 30 -11.25 1.24 -1.51
N SER A 31 -9.93 1.04 -1.45
CA SER A 31 -9.04 1.39 -2.56
C SER A 31 -9.38 0.64 -3.84
N ASN A 32 -9.71 -0.65 -3.76
CA ASN A 32 -10.10 -1.45 -4.92
C ASN A 32 -11.47 -1.06 -5.50
N ILE A 33 -12.37 -0.49 -4.69
CA ILE A 33 -13.61 0.09 -5.19
C ILE A 33 -13.31 1.46 -5.82
N LEU A 34 -12.57 2.32 -5.13
CA LEU A 34 -12.29 3.69 -5.56
C LEU A 34 -11.37 3.79 -6.78
N VAL A 35 -10.59 2.74 -7.10
CA VAL A 35 -9.78 2.69 -8.32
C VAL A 35 -10.64 2.72 -9.58
N GLN A 36 -11.91 2.32 -9.48
CA GLN A 36 -12.86 2.35 -10.62
C GLN A 36 -13.39 3.75 -10.91
N TYR A 37 -13.06 4.74 -10.08
CA TYR A 37 -13.54 6.11 -10.21
C TYR A 37 -12.37 7.04 -10.57
N PRO A 38 -12.25 7.46 -11.84
CA PRO A 38 -11.28 8.46 -12.27
C PRO A 38 -11.51 9.84 -11.66
N VAL A 39 -10.43 10.58 -11.48
CA VAL A 39 -10.49 11.98 -11.03
C VAL A 39 -10.69 12.89 -12.25
N HIS A 40 -11.89 13.42 -12.43
CA HIS A 40 -12.22 14.29 -13.56
C HIS A 40 -11.77 15.75 -13.41
N TRP A 41 -11.16 16.09 -12.28
CA TRP A 41 -10.66 17.43 -12.01
C TRP A 41 -9.31 17.65 -12.71
N PHE A 42 -9.12 18.82 -13.32
CA PHE A 42 -7.86 19.22 -13.98
C PHE A 42 -7.37 18.30 -15.12
N GLY A 43 -8.26 17.50 -15.72
CA GLY A 43 -7.89 16.57 -16.81
C GLY A 43 -7.03 15.38 -16.37
N LEU A 44 -7.07 15.02 -15.08
CA LEU A 44 -6.26 13.94 -14.51
C LEU A 44 -6.90 12.54 -14.63
N ASN A 45 -8.00 12.40 -15.36
CA ASN A 45 -8.81 11.18 -15.40
C ASN A 45 -8.09 9.95 -15.97
N GLU A 46 -7.04 10.14 -16.77
CA GLU A 46 -6.23 9.03 -17.31
C GLU A 46 -5.05 8.67 -16.40
N LEU A 47 -4.65 9.58 -15.51
CA LEU A 47 -3.48 9.42 -14.65
C LEU A 47 -3.85 9.02 -13.22
N LEU A 48 -5.03 9.45 -12.73
CA LEU A 48 -5.36 9.46 -11.32
C LEU A 48 -6.79 8.96 -11.07
N THR A 49 -6.91 8.02 -10.15
CA THR A 49 -8.18 7.52 -9.62
C THR A 49 -8.29 7.85 -8.14
N TYR A 50 -9.50 7.81 -7.58
CA TYR A 50 -9.68 7.99 -6.14
C TYR A 50 -8.99 6.89 -5.30
N GLY A 51 -8.69 5.74 -5.91
CA GLY A 51 -7.88 4.68 -5.30
C GLY A 51 -6.49 5.16 -4.89
N ALA A 52 -5.84 6.01 -5.69
CA ALA A 52 -4.49 6.50 -5.42
C ALA A 52 -4.37 7.34 -4.13
N PHE A 53 -5.46 7.96 -3.68
CA PHE A 53 -5.50 8.73 -2.42
C PHE A 53 -5.73 7.87 -1.19
N THR A 54 -6.43 6.74 -1.35
CA THR A 54 -6.78 5.86 -0.23
C THR A 54 -5.75 4.75 -0.03
N TYR A 55 -5.09 4.30 -1.09
CA TYR A 55 -4.10 3.23 -1.04
C TYR A 55 -2.92 3.49 -0.08
N PRO A 56 -2.38 4.72 0.05
CA PRO A 56 -1.29 5.02 0.99
C PRO A 56 -1.67 4.75 2.46
N ILE A 57 -2.96 4.70 2.79
CA ILE A 57 -3.45 4.32 4.13
C ILE A 57 -3.08 2.86 4.45
N ALA A 58 -3.07 1.96 3.46
CA ALA A 58 -2.65 0.58 3.66
C ALA A 58 -1.18 0.49 4.10
N PHE A 59 -0.29 1.24 3.44
CA PHE A 59 1.12 1.35 3.84
C PHE A 59 1.25 1.93 5.26
N LEU A 60 0.50 2.99 5.59
CA LEU A 60 0.48 3.55 6.93
C LEU A 60 0.08 2.51 7.99
N ILE A 61 -0.96 1.72 7.74
CA ILE A 61 -1.42 0.67 8.67
C ILE A 61 -0.34 -0.39 8.85
N ASN A 62 0.31 -0.82 7.76
CA ASN A 62 1.41 -1.78 7.80
C ASN A 62 2.60 -1.25 8.62
N ASP A 63 3.05 -0.02 8.34
CA ASP A 63 4.14 0.66 9.04
C ASP A 63 3.89 0.77 10.55
N LEU A 64 2.71 1.24 10.95
CA LEU A 64 2.31 1.34 12.35
C LEU A 64 2.27 -0.04 13.00
N THR A 65 1.72 -1.04 12.33
CA THR A 65 1.66 -2.41 12.85
C THR A 65 3.06 -2.99 13.05
N ASN A 66 3.97 -2.78 12.09
CA ASN A 66 5.36 -3.23 12.20
C ASN A 66 6.09 -2.51 13.34
N ARG A 67 5.84 -1.21 13.52
CA ARG A 67 6.38 -0.42 14.63
C ARG A 67 5.96 -0.98 16.00
N PHE A 68 4.65 -1.09 16.22
CA PHE A 68 4.09 -1.38 17.53
C PHE A 68 4.13 -2.87 17.88
N TYR A 69 3.94 -3.75 16.88
CA TYR A 69 3.71 -5.18 17.12
C TYR A 69 4.75 -6.09 16.46
N GLY A 70 5.58 -5.53 15.57
CA GLY A 70 6.68 -6.22 14.91
C GLY A 70 6.35 -6.81 13.54
N PRO A 71 7.39 -7.28 12.82
CA PRO A 71 7.25 -7.74 11.44
C PRO A 71 6.31 -8.95 11.30
N SER A 72 6.31 -9.85 12.28
CA SER A 72 5.40 -11.02 12.23
C SER A 72 3.94 -10.60 12.29
N ALA A 73 3.59 -9.60 13.12
CA ALA A 73 2.24 -9.08 13.20
C ALA A 73 1.84 -8.33 11.93
N ALA A 74 2.76 -7.53 11.38
CA ALA A 74 2.57 -6.82 10.11
C ALA A 74 2.25 -7.79 8.96
N ARG A 75 2.99 -8.90 8.85
CA ARG A 75 2.71 -9.94 7.84
C ARG A 75 1.31 -10.52 7.95
N TYR A 76 0.83 -10.81 9.17
CA TYR A 76 -0.55 -11.30 9.36
C TYR A 76 -1.59 -10.28 8.89
N VAL A 77 -1.39 -9.00 9.21
CA VAL A 77 -2.28 -7.91 8.77
C VAL A 77 -2.28 -7.80 7.24
N VAL A 78 -1.11 -7.89 6.60
CA VAL A 78 -0.98 -7.90 5.14
C VAL A 78 -1.69 -9.09 4.54
N TYR A 79 -1.53 -10.31 5.08
CA TYR A 79 -2.23 -11.48 4.56
C TYR A 79 -3.76 -11.34 4.67
N ALA A 80 -4.27 -10.80 5.77
CA ALA A 80 -5.70 -10.52 5.91
C ALA A 80 -6.19 -9.52 4.83
N GLY A 81 -5.45 -8.43 4.63
CA GLY A 81 -5.71 -7.45 3.57
C GLY A 81 -5.66 -8.06 2.17
N PHE A 82 -4.69 -8.93 1.90
CA PHE A 82 -4.52 -9.62 0.62
C PHE A 82 -5.72 -10.48 0.28
N PHE A 83 -6.18 -11.32 1.21
CA PHE A 83 -7.36 -12.16 0.95
C PHE A 83 -8.61 -11.31 0.73
N SER A 84 -8.84 -10.30 1.58
CA SER A 84 -9.98 -9.38 1.42
C SER A 84 -9.95 -8.67 0.06
N GLY A 85 -8.81 -8.09 -0.30
CA GLY A 85 -8.61 -7.38 -1.56
C GLY A 85 -8.75 -8.28 -2.77
N PHE A 86 -8.18 -9.49 -2.72
CA PHE A 86 -8.29 -10.49 -3.77
C PHE A 86 -9.75 -10.85 -4.03
N PHE A 87 -10.52 -11.19 -2.99
CA PHE A 87 -11.94 -11.55 -3.17
C PHE A 87 -12.77 -10.40 -3.76
N VAL A 88 -12.55 -9.18 -3.29
CA VAL A 88 -13.26 -8.00 -3.82
C VAL A 88 -12.88 -7.76 -5.28
N SER A 89 -11.59 -7.76 -5.61
CA SER A 89 -11.13 -7.56 -6.98
C SER A 89 -11.58 -8.68 -7.92
N TRP A 90 -11.66 -9.92 -7.43
CA TRP A 90 -12.14 -11.05 -8.22
C TRP A 90 -13.61 -10.89 -8.64
N ILE A 91 -14.41 -10.18 -7.84
CA ILE A 91 -15.82 -9.92 -8.14
C ILE A 91 -15.98 -8.67 -9.01
N LEU A 92 -15.18 -7.63 -8.76
CA LEU A 92 -15.36 -6.30 -9.37
C LEU A 92 -14.53 -6.07 -10.64
N ALA A 93 -13.47 -6.86 -10.87
CA ALA A 93 -12.53 -6.66 -11.96
C ALA A 93 -12.31 -7.96 -12.76
N THR A 94 -11.57 -7.85 -13.87
CA THR A 94 -11.16 -9.04 -14.62
C THR A 94 -10.19 -9.90 -13.79
N PRO A 95 -10.13 -11.22 -14.01
CA PRO A 95 -9.21 -12.11 -13.28
C PRO A 95 -7.76 -11.63 -13.35
N ARG A 96 -7.34 -11.11 -14.50
CA ARG A 96 -6.00 -10.56 -14.69
C ARG A 96 -5.73 -9.33 -13.84
N LEU A 97 -6.66 -8.39 -13.75
CA LEU A 97 -6.55 -7.21 -12.87
C LEU A 97 -6.57 -7.62 -11.39
N ALA A 98 -7.39 -8.61 -11.03
CA ALA A 98 -7.40 -9.15 -9.67
C ALA A 98 -6.05 -9.78 -9.29
N ILE A 99 -5.46 -10.58 -10.18
CA ILE A 99 -4.13 -11.19 -10.00
C ILE A 99 -3.05 -10.10 -9.91
N ALA A 100 -3.09 -9.09 -10.79
CA ALA A 100 -2.15 -7.98 -10.80
C ALA A 100 -2.19 -7.19 -9.48
N SER A 101 -3.37 -6.72 -9.08
CA SER A 101 -3.60 -5.99 -7.82
C SER A 101 -3.16 -6.80 -6.60
N SER A 102 -3.52 -8.08 -6.55
CA SER A 102 -3.22 -8.93 -5.40
C SER A 102 -1.73 -9.23 -5.30
N SER A 103 -1.06 -9.45 -6.43
CA SER A 103 0.40 -9.65 -6.48
C SER A 103 1.14 -8.38 -6.08
N ALA A 104 0.78 -7.23 -6.65
CA ALA A 104 1.34 -5.93 -6.34
C ALA A 104 1.23 -5.60 -4.85
N PHE A 105 0.02 -5.71 -4.29
CA PHE A 105 -0.23 -5.47 -2.88
C PHE A 105 0.58 -6.42 -1.99
N LEU A 106 0.55 -7.72 -2.25
CA LEU A 106 1.22 -8.71 -1.40
C LEU A 106 2.73 -8.48 -1.38
N PHE A 107 3.36 -8.42 -2.55
CA PHE A 107 4.82 -8.29 -2.63
C PHE A 107 5.29 -6.89 -2.24
N GLY A 108 4.55 -5.83 -2.59
CA GLY A 108 4.85 -4.46 -2.19
C GLY A 108 4.82 -4.28 -0.67
N GLN A 109 3.77 -4.77 -0.01
CA GLN A 109 3.65 -4.69 1.45
C GLN A 109 4.67 -5.59 2.17
N LEU A 110 4.98 -6.77 1.63
CA LEU A 110 6.03 -7.62 2.21
C LEU A 110 7.41 -6.98 2.08
N LEU A 111 7.72 -6.37 0.93
CA LEU A 111 8.99 -5.64 0.73
C LEU A 111 9.08 -4.42 1.65
N ASP A 112 7.99 -3.68 1.82
CA ASP A 112 7.88 -2.61 2.80
C ASP A 112 8.27 -3.11 4.22
N ILE A 113 7.68 -4.22 4.68
CA ILE A 113 8.03 -4.82 5.98
C ILE A 113 9.53 -5.15 6.04
N LEU A 114 10.11 -5.71 4.98
CA LEU A 114 11.52 -6.07 4.92
C LEU A 114 12.44 -4.85 5.03
N VAL A 115 12.11 -3.74 4.35
CA VAL A 115 12.88 -2.49 4.38
C VAL A 115 12.68 -1.72 5.70
N PHE A 116 11.45 -1.68 6.20
CA PHE A 116 11.09 -0.97 7.43
C PHE A 116 11.74 -1.57 8.67
N SER A 117 11.73 -2.91 8.76
CA SER A 117 12.12 -3.65 9.97
C SER A 117 13.53 -3.33 10.51
N PRO A 118 14.59 -3.26 9.70
CA PRO A 118 15.92 -2.84 10.17
C PRO A 118 16.00 -1.34 10.45
N LEU A 119 15.23 -0.51 9.73
CA LEU A 119 15.24 0.94 9.88
C LEU A 119 14.42 1.42 11.09
N ARG A 120 13.55 0.56 11.64
CA ARG A 120 12.60 0.98 12.68
C ARG A 120 13.22 1.43 13.99
N ARG A 121 14.47 1.09 14.26
CA ARG A 121 15.17 1.55 15.47
C ARG A 121 15.92 2.88 15.27
N LYS A 122 15.95 3.41 14.04
CA LYS A 122 16.60 4.69 13.71
C LYS A 122 15.63 5.86 13.96
N THR A 123 15.68 6.90 13.13
CA THR A 123 14.75 8.03 13.23
C THR A 123 13.33 7.61 12.82
N TRP A 124 12.34 8.33 13.36
CA TRP A 124 10.93 8.00 13.20
C TRP A 124 10.48 8.00 11.72
N TRP A 125 10.93 8.97 10.91
CA TRP A 125 10.46 9.18 9.53
C TRP A 125 11.22 8.39 8.46
N LYS A 126 12.48 7.99 8.71
CA LYS A 126 13.30 7.32 7.68
C LYS A 126 12.77 5.94 7.32
N ALA A 127 12.29 5.21 8.32
CA ALA A 127 11.74 3.88 8.13
C ALA A 127 10.47 3.87 7.25
N PRO A 128 9.40 4.62 7.58
CA PRO A 128 8.18 4.64 6.75
C PRO A 128 8.44 5.22 5.36
N LEU A 129 9.27 6.27 5.23
CA LEU A 129 9.55 6.84 3.91
C LEU A 129 10.31 5.86 3.01
N ALA A 130 11.39 5.25 3.50
CA ALA A 130 12.18 4.32 2.70
C ALA A 130 11.38 3.05 2.35
N ALA A 131 10.62 2.51 3.31
CA ALA A 131 9.80 1.33 3.11
C ALA A 131 8.66 1.60 2.12
N GLY A 132 7.91 2.68 2.34
CA GLY A 132 6.81 3.09 1.46
C GLY A 132 7.26 3.35 0.03
N LEU A 133 8.40 4.04 -0.18
CA LEU A 133 8.93 4.29 -1.53
C LEU A 133 9.34 2.99 -2.24
N VAL A 134 10.07 2.10 -1.56
CA VAL A 134 10.55 0.86 -2.17
C VAL A 134 9.42 -0.14 -2.39
N GLY A 135 8.52 -0.29 -1.42
CA GLY A 135 7.35 -1.17 -1.52
C GLY A 135 6.37 -0.70 -2.59
N SER A 136 6.09 0.60 -2.65
CA SER A 136 5.20 1.18 -3.66
C SER A 136 5.79 1.15 -5.08
N ALA A 137 7.12 1.24 -5.23
CA ALA A 137 7.78 1.04 -6.52
C ALA A 137 7.58 -0.39 -7.04
N LEU A 138 7.81 -1.40 -6.19
CA LEU A 138 7.58 -2.80 -6.58
C LEU A 138 6.11 -3.07 -6.90
N ASP A 139 5.21 -2.52 -6.11
CA ASP A 139 3.76 -2.58 -6.34
C ASP A 139 3.38 -2.04 -7.72
N THR A 140 3.83 -0.83 -8.08
CA THR A 140 3.58 -0.22 -9.39
C THR A 140 4.15 -1.08 -10.52
N ILE A 141 5.39 -1.56 -10.39
CA ILE A 141 6.03 -2.39 -11.42
C ILE A 141 5.21 -3.67 -11.64
N LEU A 142 4.87 -4.39 -10.57
CA LEU A 142 4.11 -5.63 -10.67
C LEU A 142 2.69 -5.41 -11.20
N PHE A 143 2.00 -4.38 -10.72
CA PHE A 143 0.64 -4.08 -11.13
C PHE A 143 0.59 -3.80 -12.64
N PHE A 144 1.37 -2.81 -13.12
CA PHE A 144 1.31 -2.42 -14.52
C PHE A 144 1.86 -3.50 -15.45
N ALA A 145 2.92 -4.21 -15.05
CA ALA A 145 3.45 -5.32 -15.84
C ALA A 145 2.41 -6.42 -16.01
N ILE A 146 1.77 -6.88 -14.93
CA ILE A 146 0.80 -7.98 -15.02
C ILE A 146 -0.50 -7.50 -15.68
N ALA A 147 -1.01 -6.31 -15.32
CA ALA A 147 -2.30 -5.80 -15.81
C ALA A 147 -2.30 -5.45 -17.30
N PHE A 148 -1.22 -4.85 -17.81
CA PHE A 148 -1.25 -4.19 -19.12
C PHE A 148 -0.19 -4.66 -20.12
N SER A 149 0.86 -5.37 -19.70
CA SER A 149 1.86 -5.90 -20.64
C SER A 149 1.31 -7.05 -21.49
N SER A 150 1.62 -7.08 -22.79
CA SER A 150 1.24 -8.19 -23.67
C SER A 150 1.78 -9.55 -23.22
N SER A 151 2.86 -9.58 -22.44
CA SER A 151 3.46 -10.81 -21.90
C SER A 151 2.51 -11.61 -20.99
N PHE A 152 1.50 -10.95 -20.41
CA PHE A 152 0.52 -11.57 -19.51
C PHE A 152 -0.87 -11.76 -20.14
N ALA A 153 -1.02 -11.50 -21.45
CA ALA A 153 -2.30 -11.66 -22.16
C ALA A 153 -2.84 -13.10 -22.12
N PHE A 154 -1.96 -14.09 -21.88
CA PHE A 154 -2.37 -15.49 -21.71
C PHE A 154 -3.35 -15.68 -20.53
N ILE A 155 -3.32 -14.83 -19.51
CA ILE A 155 -4.25 -14.90 -18.36
C ILE A 155 -5.68 -14.60 -18.82
N ASP A 156 -5.86 -13.58 -19.66
CA ASP A 156 -7.17 -13.23 -20.22
C ASP A 156 -7.68 -14.38 -21.11
N GLN A 157 -6.80 -14.93 -21.95
CA GLN A 157 -7.14 -16.07 -22.81
C GLN A 157 -7.55 -17.32 -22.02
N MET A 158 -6.81 -17.67 -20.96
CA MET A 158 -7.13 -18.82 -20.11
C MET A 158 -8.43 -18.66 -19.33
N THR A 159 -8.81 -17.42 -19.01
CA THR A 159 -10.02 -17.11 -18.24
C THR A 159 -11.23 -16.77 -19.11
N GLY A 160 -11.06 -16.71 -20.44
CA GLY A 160 -12.11 -16.40 -21.39
C GLY A 160 -12.48 -14.91 -21.47
N TYR A 161 -11.63 -14.02 -20.94
CA TYR A 161 -11.83 -12.58 -20.99
C TYR A 161 -11.17 -11.97 -22.23
N ALA A 162 -11.66 -10.79 -22.63
CA ALA A 162 -11.02 -9.99 -23.68
C ALA A 162 -9.62 -9.55 -23.23
N ASN A 163 -8.69 -9.46 -24.19
CA ASN A 163 -7.31 -9.07 -23.92
C ASN A 163 -7.27 -7.63 -23.37
N SER A 164 -6.78 -7.47 -22.13
CA SER A 164 -6.68 -6.17 -21.46
C SER A 164 -5.33 -5.47 -21.64
N SER A 165 -4.48 -5.95 -22.55
CA SER A 165 -3.15 -5.38 -22.77
C SER A 165 -3.24 -4.04 -23.48
N ILE A 166 -2.39 -3.08 -23.08
CA ILE A 166 -2.28 -1.78 -23.73
C ILE A 166 -1.11 -1.85 -24.72
N THR A 167 -1.42 -2.00 -26.01
CA THR A 167 -0.43 -2.13 -27.09
C THR A 167 -0.07 -0.80 -27.75
N GLU A 168 -0.79 0.27 -27.43
CA GLU A 168 -0.47 1.61 -27.90
C GLU A 168 0.92 2.02 -27.43
N SER A 169 1.65 2.68 -28.30
CA SER A 169 2.99 3.19 -28.02
C SER A 169 2.94 4.71 -27.90
N SER A 170 3.72 5.24 -26.96
CA SER A 170 3.92 6.67 -26.77
C SER A 170 5.41 6.98 -26.74
N VAL A 171 5.77 8.19 -27.16
CA VAL A 171 7.15 8.66 -27.03
C VAL A 171 7.35 9.13 -25.59
N PHE A 172 8.10 8.36 -24.81
CA PHE A 172 8.46 8.69 -23.43
C PHE A 172 9.98 8.84 -23.34
N LEU A 173 10.45 10.02 -22.93
CA LEU A 173 11.88 10.36 -22.87
C LEU A 173 12.64 10.16 -24.19
N GLY A 174 11.97 10.33 -25.34
CA GLY A 174 12.55 10.14 -26.66
C GLY A 174 12.65 8.68 -27.11
N LEU A 175 12.13 7.73 -26.32
CA LEU A 175 12.01 6.32 -26.69
C LEU A 175 10.55 5.97 -26.98
N GLU A 176 10.31 5.15 -27.99
CA GLU A 176 8.98 4.56 -28.24
C GLU A 176 8.75 3.41 -27.26
N LEU A 177 7.89 3.65 -26.27
CA LEU A 177 7.56 2.68 -25.22
C LEU A 177 6.04 2.48 -25.15
N PRO A 178 5.58 1.29 -24.70
CA PRO A 178 4.17 1.07 -24.45
C PRO A 178 3.58 2.11 -23.49
N VAL A 179 2.38 2.62 -23.76
CA VAL A 179 1.71 3.69 -22.97
C VAL A 179 1.63 3.34 -21.49
N TRP A 180 1.46 2.07 -21.13
CA TRP A 180 1.38 1.68 -19.72
C TRP A 180 2.65 2.00 -18.92
N PHE A 181 3.83 2.17 -19.56
CA PHE A 181 5.04 2.64 -18.87
C PHE A 181 4.93 4.09 -18.39
N SER A 182 4.34 4.99 -19.20
CA SER A 182 4.15 6.38 -18.80
C SER A 182 3.08 6.50 -17.71
N LEU A 183 2.04 5.67 -17.77
CA LEU A 183 1.03 5.55 -16.71
C LEU A 183 1.65 5.03 -15.40
N ALA A 184 2.49 4.00 -15.46
CA ALA A 184 3.22 3.49 -14.31
C ALA A 184 4.11 4.57 -13.66
N PHE A 185 4.79 5.38 -14.49
CA PHE A 185 5.58 6.50 -13.99
C PHE A 185 4.71 7.55 -13.29
N GLY A 186 3.56 7.88 -13.87
CA GLY A 186 2.56 8.78 -13.27
C GLY A 186 2.05 8.28 -11.91
N ASP A 187 1.60 7.02 -11.84
CA ASP A 187 1.19 6.36 -10.59
C ASP A 187 2.29 6.42 -9.53
N PHE A 188 3.53 6.08 -9.91
CA PHE A 188 4.65 6.12 -8.99
C PHE A 188 4.96 7.53 -8.49
N ALA A 189 4.87 8.56 -9.35
CA ALA A 189 5.06 9.95 -8.95
C ALA A 189 4.04 10.38 -7.89
N ILE A 190 2.78 9.98 -8.04
CA ILE A 190 1.73 10.22 -7.03
C ILE A 190 2.05 9.48 -5.73
N LYS A 191 2.49 8.21 -5.81
CA LYS A 191 2.89 7.41 -4.64
C LYS A 191 4.08 8.01 -3.88
N ILE A 192 5.03 8.66 -4.56
CA ILE A 192 6.10 9.42 -3.91
C ILE A 192 5.49 10.55 -3.07
N ILE A 193 4.65 11.39 -3.68
CA ILE A 193 4.01 12.52 -2.98
C ILE A 193 3.22 12.01 -1.77
N MET A 194 2.43 10.96 -1.96
CA MET A 194 1.64 10.36 -0.88
C MET A 194 2.50 9.76 0.23
N SER A 195 3.65 9.17 -0.09
CA SER A 195 4.58 8.64 0.92
C SER A 195 5.11 9.75 1.83
N PHE A 196 5.40 10.94 1.28
CA PHE A 196 5.74 12.11 2.09
C PHE A 196 4.55 12.61 2.91
N LEU A 197 3.36 12.69 2.32
CA LEU A 197 2.15 13.12 3.04
C LEU A 197 1.82 12.19 4.22
N MET A 198 1.98 10.88 4.05
CA MET A 198 1.70 9.89 5.10
C MET A 198 2.66 9.96 6.30
N LEU A 199 3.79 10.69 6.19
CA LEU A 199 4.64 10.98 7.35
C LEU A 199 3.91 11.84 8.39
N ILE A 200 2.95 12.67 7.98
CA ILE A 200 2.17 13.52 8.90
C ILE A 200 1.34 12.66 9.86
N PRO A 201 0.36 11.85 9.41
CA PRO A 201 -0.43 11.02 10.31
C PRO A 201 0.42 9.97 11.04
N TYR A 202 1.48 9.45 10.40
CA TYR A 202 2.40 8.55 11.08
C TYR A 202 3.08 9.24 12.27
N GLY A 203 3.66 10.42 12.06
CA GLY A 203 4.34 11.19 13.09
C GLY A 203 3.41 11.62 14.23
N THR A 204 2.20 12.07 13.92
CA THR A 204 1.20 12.46 14.94
C THR A 204 0.81 11.29 15.83
N ILE A 205 0.61 10.10 15.26
CA ILE A 205 0.31 8.88 16.03
C ILE A 205 1.48 8.52 16.93
N LEU A 206 2.73 8.55 16.44
CA LEU A 206 3.89 8.24 17.30
C LEU A 206 4.06 9.25 18.45
N SER A 207 3.78 10.52 18.20
CA SER A 207 3.79 11.58 19.22
C SER A 207 2.75 11.31 20.32
N TYR A 208 1.52 10.95 19.93
CA TYR A 208 0.43 10.63 20.86
C TYR A 208 0.79 9.46 21.80
N PHE A 209 1.50 8.45 21.31
CA PHE A 209 1.96 7.30 22.10
C PHE A 209 3.33 7.51 22.79
N ASN A 210 3.89 8.73 22.78
CA ASN A 210 5.13 9.10 23.47
C ASN A 210 6.33 8.17 23.18
N LEU A 211 6.52 7.74 21.93
CA LEU A 211 7.62 6.84 21.60
C LEU A 211 8.99 7.56 21.72
N PRO A 212 10.01 6.96 22.37
CA PRO A 212 11.28 7.64 22.70
C PRO A 212 12.03 8.22 21.50
N LEU A 213 11.88 7.60 20.32
CA LEU A 213 12.55 8.02 19.08
C LEU A 213 12.03 9.36 18.52
N TYR A 214 10.84 9.81 18.93
CA TYR A 214 10.28 11.11 18.56
C TYR A 214 10.82 12.25 19.45
N GLN A 215 11.06 11.98 20.74
CA GLN A 215 11.45 13.00 21.72
C GLN A 215 12.83 13.64 21.43
N ASN A 216 13.77 12.86 20.89
CA ASN A 216 15.10 13.38 20.52
C ASN A 216 15.06 14.42 19.38
N HIS A 217 13.97 14.51 18.62
CA HIS A 217 13.83 15.49 17.54
C HIS A 217 13.06 16.74 17.98
N SER A 218 12.02 16.59 18.82
CA SER A 218 11.24 17.72 19.34
C SER A 218 12.07 18.65 20.23
N LYS A 219 13.01 18.11 21.03
CA LYS A 219 13.94 18.93 21.83
C LYS A 219 14.93 19.77 21.01
N LYS A 220 15.16 19.45 19.74
CA LYS A 220 16.08 20.21 18.85
C LYS A 220 15.41 21.33 18.06
N VAL A 221 14.08 21.43 18.07
CA VAL A 221 13.32 22.48 17.35
C VAL A 221 12.95 23.64 18.29
N HIS A 222 13.29 23.54 19.58
CA HIS A 222 13.04 24.57 20.60
C HIS A 222 14.32 25.06 21.29
N LEU A 223 15.47 24.92 20.63
CA LEU A 223 16.76 25.52 20.99
C LEU A 223 17.35 26.15 19.73
#